data_AF-Q9D6Y8-F1
#
_entry.id   AF-Q9D6Y8-F1
#
_cell.length_a   1.000
_cell.length_b   1.000
_cell.length_c   1.000
_cell.angle_alpha   90.00
_cell.angle_beta   90.00
_cell.angle_gamma   90.00
#
_symmetry.space_group_name_H-M   'P 1'
#
loop_
_entity.id
_entity.type
_entity.pdbx_description
1 polymer ?
#
loop_
_entity_poly.entity_id
_entity_poly.type
_entity_poly.pdbx_seq_one_letter_code
_entity_poly.pdbx_strand_id
1 'polypeptide(L)'
;MLLLLTLALLASPTCRAQNVLGNAAGKYFYVQGEDQGQLKGMRIFLSVFKFIKGFQLQFGNNWTDVYGSRSDNFIDFLLEDGEHVIKVEGSAVICLTSLTFTTNKGRVATFGVRRGRYFSDTGGSDKHLVTVNGMHAPGLCVTGMGFKWEDNAKDLGSPEPVKEPKDSFDSSNKKEDEGRGKDDDDNDEDEDDNDEDENNYGNDDDDDDNDDQKDES
;
A
#
# COMPACT_ATOMS: atom_id res chain seq x y z
N MET A 1 -32.97 -3.48 -38.00
CA MET A 1 -32.02 -2.70 -37.17
C MET A 1 -32.46 -2.72 -35.71
N LEU A 2 -32.38 -3.87 -35.02
CA LEU A 2 -32.80 -3.99 -33.61
C LEU A 2 -32.13 -5.15 -32.86
N LEU A 3 -31.07 -5.76 -33.44
CA LEU A 3 -30.45 -6.96 -32.87
C LEU A 3 -29.06 -6.72 -32.23
N LEU A 4 -28.54 -5.49 -32.28
CA LEU A 4 -27.22 -5.15 -31.75
C LEU A 4 -27.25 -4.36 -30.44
N LEU A 5 -28.45 -3.98 -29.95
CA LEU A 5 -28.58 -3.13 -28.76
C LEU A 5 -28.70 -3.89 -27.43
N THR A 6 -28.75 -5.22 -27.45
CA THR A 6 -28.94 -6.03 -26.23
C THR A 6 -27.64 -6.59 -25.65
N LEU A 7 -26.50 -6.50 -26.34
CA LEU A 7 -25.24 -7.09 -25.89
C LEU A 7 -24.32 -6.11 -25.12
N ALA A 8 -24.66 -4.82 -25.06
CA ALA A 8 -23.78 -3.78 -24.50
C ALA A 8 -23.93 -3.54 -22.98
N LEU A 9 -24.78 -4.27 -22.26
CA LEU A 9 -25.13 -3.97 -20.86
C LEU A 9 -24.75 -5.05 -19.82
N LEU A 10 -23.96 -6.06 -20.19
CA LEU A 10 -23.37 -7.00 -19.21
C LEU A 10 -21.87 -6.77 -18.97
N ALA A 11 -21.33 -5.62 -19.36
CA ALA A 11 -20.13 -5.11 -18.72
C ALA A 11 -20.49 -4.53 -17.34
N SER A 12 -21.14 -5.34 -16.49
CA SER A 12 -21.07 -5.12 -15.06
C SER A 12 -19.58 -5.06 -14.75
N PRO A 13 -19.05 -4.02 -14.07
CA PRO A 13 -17.71 -4.12 -13.52
C PRO A 13 -17.72 -5.42 -12.74
N THR A 14 -16.92 -6.39 -13.18
CA THR A 14 -16.74 -7.62 -12.43
C THR A 14 -16.41 -7.16 -11.04
N CYS A 15 -17.31 -7.41 -10.08
CA CYS A 15 -17.07 -7.11 -8.69
C CYS A 15 -15.76 -7.84 -8.39
N ARG A 16 -14.66 -7.08 -8.38
CA ARG A 16 -13.34 -7.65 -8.14
C ARG A 16 -13.43 -8.07 -6.69
N ALA A 17 -13.72 -9.35 -6.45
CA ALA A 17 -13.31 -9.96 -5.21
C ALA A 17 -11.83 -9.59 -5.06
N GLN A 18 -11.50 -8.71 -4.12
CA GLN A 18 -10.13 -8.24 -3.96
C GLN A 18 -9.20 -9.45 -3.90
N ASN A 19 -8.09 -9.40 -4.65
CA ASN A 19 -7.18 -10.52 -4.84
C ASN A 19 -6.73 -11.08 -3.49
N VAL A 20 -7.14 -12.31 -3.18
CA VAL A 20 -6.71 -13.01 -1.95
C VAL A 20 -5.40 -13.72 -2.22
N LEU A 21 -4.35 -13.33 -1.50
CA LEU A 21 -3.03 -13.95 -1.52
C LEU A 21 -2.94 -15.05 -0.46
N GLY A 22 -2.16 -16.09 -0.74
CA GLY A 22 -2.13 -17.32 0.07
C GLY A 22 -3.13 -18.36 -0.44
N ASN A 23 -3.85 -19.01 0.47
CA ASN A 23 -4.81 -20.06 0.12
C ASN A 23 -6.25 -19.52 0.08
N ALA A 24 -6.96 -19.81 -1.00
CA ALA A 24 -8.34 -19.37 -1.21
C ALA A 24 -9.40 -20.29 -0.53
N ALA A 25 -8.99 -21.24 0.30
CA ALA A 25 -9.89 -22.15 1.00
C ALA A 25 -10.43 -21.57 2.31
N GLY A 26 -11.73 -21.72 2.59
CA GLY A 26 -12.36 -21.35 3.86
C GLY A 26 -13.58 -20.45 3.71
N LYS A 27 -13.91 -19.72 4.79
CA LYS A 27 -14.95 -18.69 4.81
C LYS A 27 -14.36 -17.35 4.43
N TYR A 28 -14.98 -16.69 3.46
CA TYR A 28 -14.61 -15.33 3.07
C TYR A 28 -14.89 -14.33 4.19
N PHE A 29 -14.05 -13.30 4.26
CA PHE A 29 -14.29 -12.12 5.06
C PHE A 29 -13.88 -10.86 4.30
N TYR A 30 -14.55 -9.76 4.64
CA TYR A 30 -14.12 -8.40 4.38
C TYR A 30 -14.18 -7.67 5.73
N VAL A 31 -13.13 -6.95 6.08
CA VAL A 31 -13.10 -6.20 7.34
C VAL A 31 -13.79 -4.86 7.13
N GLN A 32 -14.94 -4.70 7.77
CA GLN A 32 -15.68 -3.43 7.78
C GLN A 32 -15.22 -2.59 8.97
N GLY A 33 -14.92 -1.33 8.71
CA GLY A 33 -14.61 -0.35 9.76
C GLY A 33 -14.13 1.00 9.25
N GLU A 34 -14.00 1.17 7.94
CA GLU A 34 -13.56 2.43 7.33
C GLU A 34 -14.46 3.63 7.69
N ASP A 35 -15.74 3.39 8.00
CA ASP A 35 -16.69 4.40 8.48
C ASP A 35 -16.34 4.93 9.88
N GLN A 36 -15.57 4.17 10.66
CA GLN A 36 -15.10 4.54 12.01
C GLN A 36 -13.81 5.36 11.97
N GLY A 37 -13.23 5.58 10.79
CA GLY A 37 -12.02 6.35 10.58
C GLY A 37 -10.92 5.54 9.89
N GLN A 38 -9.71 6.11 9.86
CA GLN A 38 -8.56 5.49 9.22
C GLN A 38 -8.06 4.28 10.02
N LEU A 39 -7.39 3.36 9.32
CA LEU A 39 -6.64 2.28 9.95
C LEU A 39 -5.56 2.85 10.88
N LYS A 40 -5.63 2.49 12.16
CA LYS A 40 -4.72 2.94 13.23
C LYS A 40 -3.90 1.81 13.84
N GLY A 41 -4.20 0.56 13.51
CA GLY A 41 -3.42 -0.55 14.03
C GLY A 41 -4.00 -1.91 13.71
N MET A 42 -3.29 -2.92 14.16
CA MET A 42 -3.65 -4.32 14.00
C MET A 42 -3.23 -5.13 15.21
N ARG A 43 -4.02 -6.14 15.53
CA ARG A 43 -3.74 -7.17 16.53
C ARG A 43 -3.70 -8.50 15.82
N ILE A 44 -2.58 -9.21 15.90
CA ILE A 44 -2.38 -10.48 15.22
C ILE A 44 -2.35 -11.60 16.25
N PHE A 45 -3.30 -12.54 16.16
CA PHE A 45 -3.39 -13.74 17.00
C PHE A 45 -2.55 -14.85 16.40
N LEU A 46 -1.61 -15.39 17.17
CA LEU A 46 -0.71 -16.45 16.76
C LEU A 46 -1.08 -17.78 17.42
N SER A 47 -0.82 -18.88 16.71
CA SER A 47 -0.87 -20.22 17.29
C SER A 47 0.35 -20.51 18.16
N VAL A 48 0.32 -21.64 18.87
CA VAL A 48 1.50 -22.18 19.57
C VAL A 48 2.64 -22.46 18.56
N PHE A 49 2.30 -22.89 17.35
CA PHE A 49 3.23 -23.11 16.24
C PHE A 49 3.52 -21.82 15.43
N LYS A 50 3.17 -20.64 15.96
CA LYS A 50 3.49 -19.32 15.41
C LYS A 50 2.99 -19.07 13.98
N PHE A 51 1.91 -19.70 13.54
CA PHE A 51 1.16 -19.28 12.34
C PHE A 51 -0.01 -18.35 12.72
N ILE A 52 -0.56 -17.64 11.73
CA ILE A 52 -1.60 -16.62 11.93
C ILE A 52 -2.96 -17.30 12.17
N LYS A 53 -3.46 -17.28 13.41
CA LYS A 53 -4.78 -17.82 13.76
C LYS A 53 -5.91 -16.88 13.39
N GLY A 54 -5.70 -15.58 13.59
CA GLY A 54 -6.70 -14.57 13.40
C GLY A 54 -6.13 -13.18 13.61
N PHE A 55 -6.97 -12.17 13.46
CA PHE A 55 -6.57 -10.78 13.69
C PHE A 55 -7.78 -9.88 13.99
N GLN A 56 -7.48 -8.67 14.45
CA GLN A 56 -8.38 -7.51 14.48
C GLN A 56 -7.67 -6.33 13.83
N LEU A 57 -8.43 -5.43 13.22
CA LEU A 57 -7.95 -4.11 12.83
C LEU A 57 -8.50 -3.07 13.80
N GLN A 58 -7.80 -1.95 13.91
CA GLN A 58 -8.27 -0.78 14.64
C GLN A 58 -8.56 0.35 13.66
N PHE A 59 -9.80 0.82 13.62
CA PHE A 59 -10.21 1.98 12.84
C PHE A 59 -10.56 3.12 13.79
N GLY A 60 -9.89 4.26 13.63
CA GLY A 60 -9.91 5.33 14.64
C GLY A 60 -9.52 4.77 16.02
N ASN A 61 -10.45 4.80 16.98
CA ASN A 61 -10.24 4.25 18.32
C ASN A 61 -10.91 2.88 18.56
N ASN A 62 -11.58 2.33 17.54
CA ASN A 62 -12.42 1.14 17.66
C ASN A 62 -11.73 -0.09 17.07
N TRP A 63 -11.70 -1.18 17.83
CA TRP A 63 -11.28 -2.48 17.33
C TRP A 63 -12.44 -3.18 16.64
N THR A 64 -12.16 -3.82 15.50
CA THR A 64 -13.13 -4.67 14.81
C THR A 64 -13.41 -5.96 15.58
N ASP A 65 -14.38 -6.74 15.10
CA ASP A 65 -14.50 -8.14 15.46
C ASP A 65 -13.24 -8.93 15.09
N VAL A 66 -13.10 -10.12 15.70
CA VAL A 66 -12.01 -11.05 15.39
C VAL A 66 -12.31 -11.79 14.10
N TYR A 67 -11.39 -11.69 13.15
CA TYR A 67 -11.40 -12.48 11.91
C TYR A 67 -10.45 -13.67 12.06
N GLY A 68 -10.92 -14.88 11.75
CA GLY A 68 -10.19 -16.12 12.05
C GLY A 68 -10.48 -16.64 13.46
N SER A 69 -9.46 -16.84 14.28
CA SER A 69 -9.58 -17.39 15.64
C SER A 69 -8.74 -16.61 16.64
N ARG A 70 -9.34 -16.32 17.80
CA ARG A 70 -8.64 -15.70 18.94
C ARG A 70 -7.62 -16.67 19.56
N SER A 71 -6.58 -16.10 20.18
CA SER A 71 -5.63 -16.79 21.06
C SER A 71 -5.09 -15.80 22.10
N ASP A 72 -4.50 -16.33 23.18
CA ASP A 72 -3.85 -15.49 24.22
C ASP A 72 -2.46 -15.02 23.79
N ASN A 73 -1.86 -15.66 22.78
CA ASN A 73 -0.61 -15.24 22.17
C ASN A 73 -0.92 -14.30 21.00
N PHE A 74 -0.94 -12.99 21.27
CA PHE A 74 -1.15 -11.96 20.27
C PHE A 74 -0.08 -10.86 20.33
N ILE A 75 0.07 -10.15 19.22
CA ILE A 75 0.98 -9.00 19.10
C ILE A 75 0.17 -7.84 18.53
N ASP A 76 0.28 -6.67 19.17
CA ASP A 76 -0.31 -5.43 18.70
C ASP A 76 0.73 -4.60 17.96
N PHE A 77 0.30 -3.99 16.86
CA PHE A 77 1.06 -2.99 16.12
C PHE A 77 0.16 -1.79 15.85
N LEU A 78 0.39 -0.73 16.62
CA LEU A 78 -0.32 0.54 16.50
C LEU A 78 0.50 1.49 15.63
N LEU A 79 -0.19 2.12 14.69
CA LEU A 79 0.35 3.14 13.80
C LEU A 79 0.39 4.47 14.54
N GLU A 80 1.49 5.18 14.39
CA GLU A 80 1.64 6.54 14.87
C GLU A 80 0.80 7.53 14.06
N ASP A 81 0.68 8.76 14.54
CA ASP A 81 0.04 9.81 13.77
C ASP A 81 0.81 10.09 12.46
N GLY A 82 0.05 10.12 11.36
CA GLY A 82 0.55 10.21 9.99
C GLY A 82 1.22 8.94 9.46
N GLU A 83 1.33 7.87 10.26
CA GLU A 83 1.86 6.59 9.82
C GLU A 83 0.78 5.74 9.14
N HIS A 84 1.12 5.14 8.01
CA HIS A 84 0.27 4.21 7.29
C HIS A 84 1.08 3.10 6.62
N VAL A 85 0.45 1.94 6.43
CA VAL A 85 1.07 0.80 5.75
C VAL A 85 1.11 1.06 4.24
N ILE A 86 2.26 0.77 3.63
CA ILE A 86 2.52 0.95 2.19
C ILE A 86 2.85 -0.38 1.47
N LYS A 87 3.22 -1.41 2.24
CA LYS A 87 3.58 -2.72 1.70
C LYS A 87 3.24 -3.81 2.72
N VAL A 88 2.75 -4.93 2.21
CA VAL A 88 2.56 -6.15 3.00
C VAL A 88 3.25 -7.32 2.31
N GLU A 89 4.00 -8.07 3.10
CA GLU A 89 4.66 -9.29 2.69
C GLU A 89 4.16 -10.45 3.56
N GLY A 90 4.22 -11.67 3.05
CA GLY A 90 3.74 -12.80 3.83
C GLY A 90 4.10 -14.15 3.23
N SER A 91 3.75 -15.18 3.97
CA SER A 91 3.88 -16.55 3.48
C SER A 91 2.73 -17.44 3.93
N ALA A 92 2.48 -18.49 3.17
CA ALA A 92 1.39 -19.42 3.41
C ALA A 92 1.75 -20.86 3.04
N VAL A 93 1.21 -21.81 3.82
CA VAL A 93 1.14 -23.22 3.44
C VAL A 93 -0.35 -23.58 3.26
N ILE A 94 -0.98 -24.04 4.33
CA ILE A 94 -2.45 -24.14 4.43
C ILE A 94 -3.00 -22.87 5.09
N CYS A 95 -2.36 -22.46 6.19
CA CYS A 95 -2.58 -21.20 6.88
C CYS A 95 -1.57 -20.15 6.41
N LEU A 96 -1.89 -18.87 6.61
CA LEU A 96 -0.88 -17.82 6.67
C LEU A 96 0.08 -18.13 7.80
N THR A 97 1.36 -18.20 7.48
CA THR A 97 2.45 -18.52 8.40
C THR A 97 3.18 -17.27 8.85
N SER A 98 3.29 -16.27 7.97
CA SER A 98 3.84 -14.96 8.32
C SER A 98 3.12 -13.80 7.64
N LEU A 99 3.17 -12.64 8.29
CA LEU A 99 2.81 -11.33 7.73
C LEU A 99 3.86 -10.31 8.15
N THR A 100 4.26 -9.45 7.25
CA THR A 100 5.18 -8.33 7.49
C THR A 100 4.56 -7.07 6.91
N PHE A 101 4.37 -6.06 7.75
CA PHE A 101 3.82 -4.77 7.35
C PHE A 101 4.92 -3.72 7.39
N THR A 102 5.09 -2.99 6.30
CA THR A 102 6.04 -1.88 6.19
C THR A 102 5.27 -0.58 6.04
N THR A 103 5.66 0.44 6.81
CA THR A 103 4.99 1.74 6.84
C THR A 103 5.76 2.84 6.11
N ASN A 104 5.08 3.94 5.79
CA ASN A 104 5.70 5.15 5.21
C ASN A 104 6.76 5.80 6.11
N LYS A 105 6.80 5.47 7.41
CA LYS A 105 7.84 5.91 8.35
C LYS A 105 9.01 4.93 8.46
N GLY A 106 9.05 3.88 7.63
CA GLY A 106 10.11 2.88 7.63
C GLY A 106 10.03 1.86 8.76
N ARG A 107 8.97 1.88 9.57
CA ARG A 107 8.75 0.85 10.60
C ARG A 107 8.30 -0.46 9.93
N VAL A 108 8.80 -1.56 10.46
CA VAL A 108 8.51 -2.91 9.97
C VAL A 108 7.99 -3.77 11.12
N ALA A 109 6.81 -4.33 10.96
CA ALA A 109 6.21 -5.25 11.92
C ALA A 109 6.05 -6.64 11.30
N THR A 110 6.75 -7.62 11.85
CA THR A 110 6.71 -9.02 11.37
C THR A 110 6.02 -9.92 12.40
N PHE A 111 5.11 -10.76 11.91
CA PHE A 111 4.30 -11.68 12.68
C PHE A 111 4.46 -13.10 12.15
N GLY A 112 4.51 -14.06 13.08
CA GLY A 112 4.63 -15.48 12.74
C GLY A 112 6.01 -15.89 12.24
N VAL A 113 6.09 -16.99 11.50
CA VAL A 113 7.34 -17.57 11.00
C VAL A 113 7.25 -17.78 9.50
N ARG A 114 8.19 -17.20 8.75
CA ARG A 114 8.21 -17.29 7.29
C ARG A 114 8.39 -18.73 6.83
N ARG A 115 7.37 -19.30 6.20
CA ARG A 115 7.36 -20.69 5.72
C ARG A 115 6.33 -20.89 4.61
N GLY A 116 6.73 -21.58 3.55
CA GLY A 116 5.82 -21.92 2.44
C GLY A 116 5.91 -20.92 1.30
N ARG A 117 4.80 -20.76 0.57
CA ARG A 117 4.72 -19.87 -0.59
C ARG A 117 4.73 -18.42 -0.13
N TYR A 118 5.65 -17.64 -0.69
CA TYR A 118 5.78 -16.23 -0.41
C TYR A 118 4.82 -15.39 -1.26
N PHE A 119 4.40 -14.25 -0.72
CA PHE A 119 3.71 -13.21 -1.47
C PHE A 119 4.12 -11.82 -0.97
N SER A 120 3.92 -10.84 -1.84
CA SER A 120 4.06 -9.42 -1.54
C SER A 120 2.94 -8.67 -2.24
N ASP A 121 2.43 -7.63 -1.60
CA ASP A 121 1.49 -6.67 -2.18
C ASP A 121 1.84 -5.26 -1.74
N THR A 122 1.63 -4.29 -2.63
CA THR A 122 1.86 -2.88 -2.38
C THR A 122 0.91 -2.04 -3.20
N GLY A 123 0.42 -0.95 -2.59
CA GLY A 123 -0.40 0.03 -3.30
C GLY A 123 0.38 0.92 -4.27
N GLY A 124 1.71 0.99 -4.13
CA GLY A 124 2.57 1.99 -4.79
C GLY A 124 3.02 3.08 -3.82
N SER A 125 3.77 4.06 -4.33
CA SER A 125 4.36 5.15 -3.54
C SER A 125 3.34 6.16 -3.00
N ASP A 126 2.17 6.22 -3.60
CA ASP A 126 1.12 7.21 -3.39
C ASP A 126 -0.14 6.63 -2.74
N LYS A 127 -0.10 5.36 -2.29
CA LYS A 127 -1.26 4.69 -1.69
C LYS A 127 -0.97 4.14 -0.31
N HIS A 128 -2.04 3.98 0.46
CA HIS A 128 -2.00 3.41 1.79
C HIS A 128 -3.00 2.27 1.95
N LEU A 129 -2.70 1.34 2.87
CA LEU A 129 -3.62 0.26 3.21
C LEU A 129 -4.82 0.84 3.96
N VAL A 130 -6.02 0.54 3.46
CA VAL A 130 -7.27 0.98 4.07
C VAL A 130 -7.93 -0.14 4.83
N THR A 131 -8.04 -1.32 4.24
CA THR A 131 -8.60 -2.50 4.91
C THR A 131 -8.11 -3.78 4.25
N VAL A 132 -8.57 -4.92 4.77
CA VAL A 132 -8.23 -6.25 4.27
C VAL A 132 -9.47 -7.09 4.03
N ASN A 133 -9.34 -8.02 3.10
CA ASN A 133 -10.28 -9.11 2.89
C ASN A 133 -9.53 -10.43 2.90
N GLY A 134 -10.21 -11.56 2.80
CA GLY A 134 -9.51 -12.85 2.74
C GLY A 134 -10.36 -14.05 3.05
N MET A 135 -9.66 -15.14 3.37
CA MET A 135 -10.23 -16.44 3.68
C MET A 135 -9.72 -16.92 5.04
N HIS A 136 -10.59 -17.54 5.82
CA HIS A 136 -10.19 -18.21 7.06
C HIS A 136 -10.89 -19.56 7.21
N ALA A 137 -10.19 -20.51 7.82
CA ALA A 137 -10.77 -21.75 8.30
C ALA A 137 -11.27 -21.51 9.74
N PRO A 138 -12.59 -21.51 10.01
CA PRO A 138 -13.13 -21.25 11.34
C PRO A 138 -12.52 -22.16 12.41
N GLY A 139 -12.12 -21.59 13.54
CA GLY A 139 -11.46 -22.31 14.64
C GLY A 139 -9.98 -22.65 14.42
N LEU A 140 -9.45 -22.50 13.20
CA LEU A 140 -8.10 -22.91 12.85
C LEU A 140 -7.16 -21.73 12.59
N CYS A 141 -7.33 -21.04 11.46
CA CYS A 141 -6.40 -20.03 11.00
C CYS A 141 -6.94 -19.16 9.87
N VAL A 142 -6.25 -18.04 9.62
CA VAL A 142 -6.37 -17.30 8.37
C VAL A 142 -5.63 -18.09 7.29
N THR A 143 -6.25 -18.29 6.14
CA THR A 143 -5.70 -19.10 5.04
C THR A 143 -5.18 -18.24 3.90
N GLY A 144 -5.79 -17.08 3.69
CA GLY A 144 -5.34 -16.09 2.73
C GLY A 144 -5.86 -14.69 3.06
N MET A 145 -5.20 -13.67 2.52
CA MET A 145 -5.51 -12.25 2.76
C MET A 145 -5.31 -11.43 1.49
N GLY A 146 -6.20 -10.50 1.24
CA GLY A 146 -6.08 -9.46 0.22
C GLY A 146 -6.10 -8.09 0.87
N PHE A 147 -5.60 -7.11 0.15
CA PHE A 147 -5.32 -5.78 0.67
C PHE A 147 -6.02 -4.73 -0.20
N LYS A 148 -6.77 -3.82 0.44
CA LYS A 148 -7.40 -2.69 -0.23
C LYS A 148 -6.54 -1.45 -0.03
N TRP A 149 -6.07 -0.89 -1.13
CA TRP A 149 -5.23 0.30 -1.17
C TRP A 149 -6.04 1.49 -1.69
N GLU A 150 -5.85 2.68 -1.11
CA GLU A 150 -6.43 3.94 -1.61
C GLU A 150 -5.35 5.01 -1.76
N ASP A 151 -5.59 5.94 -2.68
CA ASP A 151 -4.71 7.06 -2.94
C ASP A 151 -4.60 7.96 -1.71
N ASN A 152 -3.41 8.48 -1.45
CA ASN A 152 -3.20 9.48 -0.45
C ASN A 152 -3.95 10.75 -0.90
N ALA A 153 -4.89 11.23 -0.07
CA ALA A 153 -5.76 12.38 -0.38
C ALA A 153 -5.03 13.73 -0.59
N LYS A 154 -3.70 13.73 -0.74
CA LYS A 154 -2.88 14.91 -0.97
C LYS A 154 -2.54 15.18 -2.44
N ASP A 155 -2.80 14.25 -3.37
CA ASP A 155 -2.44 14.42 -4.80
C ASP A 155 -3.62 14.61 -5.77
N LEU A 156 -4.86 14.58 -5.28
CA LEU A 156 -5.98 15.09 -6.07
C LEU A 156 -6.03 16.60 -5.85
N GLY A 157 -5.29 17.33 -6.68
CA GLY A 157 -5.48 18.76 -6.86
C GLY A 157 -6.98 19.02 -6.95
N SER A 158 -7.52 19.71 -5.96
CA SER A 158 -8.90 20.19 -5.97
C SER A 158 -9.09 20.88 -7.33
N PRO A 159 -10.06 20.46 -8.16
CA PRO A 159 -10.43 21.31 -9.28
C PRO A 159 -10.85 22.64 -8.67
N GLU A 160 -10.13 23.71 -9.02
CA GLU A 160 -10.60 25.05 -8.72
C GLU A 160 -12.06 25.13 -9.19
N PRO A 161 -12.96 25.74 -8.39
CA PRO A 161 -14.32 25.96 -8.86
C PRO A 161 -14.23 26.80 -10.13
N VAL A 162 -14.65 26.21 -11.25
CA VAL A 162 -14.78 26.87 -12.55
C VAL A 162 -15.54 28.17 -12.31
N LYS A 163 -14.85 29.31 -12.41
CA LYS A 163 -15.49 30.62 -12.44
C LYS A 163 -16.32 30.67 -13.72
N GLU A 164 -17.64 30.64 -13.57
CA GLU A 164 -18.56 30.87 -14.69
C GLU A 164 -18.22 32.21 -15.37
N PRO A 165 -18.17 32.25 -16.72
CA PRO A 165 -18.02 33.51 -17.43
C PRO A 165 -19.28 34.36 -17.25
N LYS A 166 -19.13 35.53 -16.62
CA LYS A 166 -20.16 36.56 -16.65
C LYS A 166 -20.09 37.25 -18.00
N ASP A 167 -21.07 36.96 -18.86
CA ASP A 167 -21.36 37.76 -20.04
C ASP A 167 -21.69 39.19 -19.63
N SER A 168 -20.94 40.14 -20.17
CA SER A 168 -21.23 41.57 -20.12
C SER A 168 -20.90 42.17 -21.47
N PHE A 169 -21.95 42.34 -22.28
CA PHE A 169 -21.95 43.34 -23.35
C PHE A 169 -21.74 44.72 -22.74
N ASP A 170 -20.73 45.48 -23.18
CA ASP A 170 -20.96 46.79 -23.78
C ASP A 170 -19.76 47.29 -24.59
N SER A 171 -20.11 48.12 -25.55
CA SER A 171 -19.41 48.59 -26.73
C SER A 171 -18.40 49.70 -26.46
N SER A 172 -17.42 49.78 -27.38
CA SER A 172 -17.04 50.98 -28.13
C SER A 172 -15.61 51.50 -27.99
N ASN A 173 -15.00 51.62 -29.18
CA ASN A 173 -14.16 52.71 -29.67
C ASN A 173 -12.68 52.83 -29.24
N LYS A 174 -11.81 52.56 -30.24
CA LYS A 174 -10.98 53.53 -31.00
C LYS A 174 -9.44 53.36 -30.89
N LYS A 175 -8.88 53.06 -32.08
CA LYS A 175 -7.63 53.55 -32.70
C LYS A 175 -6.25 53.18 -32.14
N GLU A 176 -5.51 52.48 -33.01
CA GLU A 176 -4.19 52.82 -33.55
C GLU A 176 -3.27 53.70 -32.70
N ASP A 177 -2.11 53.16 -32.30
CA ASP A 177 -0.84 53.81 -32.65
C ASP A 177 0.31 52.78 -32.72
N GLU A 178 1.15 52.95 -33.73
CA GLU A 178 2.38 52.20 -33.97
C GLU A 178 3.51 52.78 -33.12
N GLY A 179 4.35 51.94 -32.52
CA GLY A 179 5.48 52.40 -31.73
C GLY A 179 6.60 51.37 -31.65
N ARG A 180 7.53 51.45 -32.60
CA ARG A 180 8.81 50.74 -32.64
C ARG A 180 9.65 51.04 -31.38
N GLY A 181 10.31 50.00 -30.87
CA GLY A 181 11.50 50.09 -30.01
C GLY A 181 12.26 48.79 -30.11
N LYS A 182 13.33 48.79 -30.92
CA LYS A 182 14.43 47.81 -30.86
C LYS A 182 15.35 48.18 -29.69
N ASP A 183 16.18 47.22 -29.29
CA ASP A 183 17.53 47.29 -28.68
C ASP A 183 17.70 45.90 -28.01
N ASP A 184 18.26 44.88 -28.67
CA ASP A 184 19.68 44.57 -28.93
C ASP A 184 20.50 44.31 -27.64
N ASP A 185 21.13 43.13 -27.64
CA ASP A 185 22.35 42.70 -26.91
C ASP A 185 22.21 42.46 -25.38
N ASP A 186 22.74 41.41 -24.74
CA ASP A 186 23.98 40.67 -24.96
C ASP A 186 23.85 39.16 -24.62
N ASN A 187 24.59 38.36 -25.39
CA ASN A 187 25.11 37.04 -25.02
C ASN A 187 26.06 37.19 -23.83
N ASP A 188 26.09 36.22 -22.92
CA ASP A 188 27.37 35.67 -22.45
C ASP A 188 27.14 34.23 -21.97
N GLU A 189 27.87 33.35 -22.64
CA GLU A 189 28.12 31.96 -22.30
C GLU A 189 29.13 31.94 -21.15
N ASP A 190 28.97 31.05 -20.18
CA ASP A 190 30.09 30.50 -19.42
C ASP A 190 29.78 29.03 -19.11
N GLU A 191 30.59 28.17 -19.73
CA GLU A 191 30.72 26.74 -19.48
C GLU A 191 31.58 26.48 -18.21
N ASP A 192 31.70 25.20 -17.87
CA ASP A 192 32.71 24.59 -16.98
C ASP A 192 32.44 24.73 -15.46
N ASP A 193 32.60 23.72 -14.60
CA ASP A 193 33.36 22.48 -14.72
C ASP A 193 32.88 21.44 -13.67
N ASN A 194 33.20 20.20 -13.99
CA ASN A 194 33.32 18.97 -13.20
C ASN A 194 33.31 19.04 -11.65
N ASP A 195 32.72 18.03 -11.01
CA ASP A 195 33.50 17.11 -10.16
C ASP A 195 32.71 15.81 -9.89
N GLU A 196 33.33 14.71 -10.34
CA GLU A 196 33.01 13.32 -10.03
C GLU A 196 33.52 12.99 -8.63
N ASP A 197 32.70 12.39 -7.78
CA ASP A 197 33.18 11.69 -6.58
C ASP A 197 32.60 10.28 -6.54
N GLU A 198 33.30 9.37 -7.23
CA GLU A 198 33.22 7.93 -6.98
C GLU A 198 33.86 7.62 -5.63
N ASN A 199 33.06 7.14 -4.66
CA ASN A 199 33.60 6.50 -3.47
C ASN A 199 33.23 5.02 -3.44
N ASN A 200 34.15 4.27 -4.02
CA ASN A 200 34.42 2.84 -3.88
C ASN A 200 34.60 2.45 -2.40
N TYR A 201 33.74 1.59 -1.87
CA TYR A 201 34.01 0.86 -0.63
C TYR A 201 34.26 -0.60 -0.97
N GLY A 202 35.49 -1.01 -0.65
CA GLY A 202 36.06 -2.31 -0.94
C GLY A 202 35.37 -3.46 -0.21
N ASN A 203 35.51 -4.62 -0.85
CA ASN A 203 35.44 -5.93 -0.21
C ASN A 203 36.44 -5.98 0.96
N ASP A 204 35.98 -6.47 2.11
CA ASP A 204 36.82 -7.22 3.03
C ASP A 204 36.18 -8.59 3.20
N ASP A 205 36.89 -9.58 2.66
CA ASP A 205 36.73 -10.99 2.91
C ASP A 205 37.24 -11.28 4.33
N ASP A 206 36.40 -11.80 5.22
CA ASP A 206 36.83 -12.51 6.42
C ASP A 206 36.39 -13.97 6.27
N ASP A 207 37.26 -14.75 5.63
CA ASP A 207 37.38 -16.19 5.86
C ASP A 207 38.05 -16.38 7.23
N ASP A 208 37.44 -17.17 8.12
CA ASP A 208 38.21 -17.99 9.05
C ASP A 208 37.40 -19.25 9.43
N ASP A 209 37.91 -20.36 8.91
CA ASP A 209 37.61 -21.74 9.26
C ASP A 209 37.90 -22.01 10.75
N ASN A 210 37.05 -22.81 11.41
CA ASN A 210 37.54 -24.08 11.93
C ASN A 210 36.43 -25.02 12.40
N ASP A 211 36.61 -26.25 11.95
CA ASP A 211 36.00 -27.48 12.41
C ASP A 211 36.08 -27.66 13.92
N ASP A 212 35.03 -28.25 14.50
CA ASP A 212 35.25 -29.31 15.48
C ASP A 212 34.19 -30.42 15.34
N GLN A 213 34.73 -31.58 14.99
CA GLN A 213 34.09 -32.88 14.88
C GLN A 213 33.84 -33.51 16.26
N LYS A 214 32.84 -34.41 16.31
CA LYS A 214 32.79 -35.66 17.12
C LYS A 214 32.56 -35.49 18.65
N ASP A 215 31.89 -36.37 19.39
CA ASP A 215 31.40 -37.74 19.20
C ASP A 215 30.21 -38.03 20.15
N GLU A 216 29.39 -39.00 19.72
CA GLU A 216 28.62 -40.03 20.46
C GLU A 216 28.36 -39.93 21.99
N SER A 217 27.06 -40.03 22.36
CA SER A 217 26.49 -41.11 23.20
C SER A 217 24.96 -41.11 23.13
#